data_AF-A0AAV2CEH2-F1
#
_entry.id   AF-A0AAV2CEH2-F1
#
_cell.length_a   1.000
_cell.length_b   1.000
_cell.length_c   1.000
_cell.angle_alpha   90.00
_cell.angle_beta   90.00
_cell.angle_gamma   90.00
#
_symmetry.space_group_name_H-M   'P 1'
#
loop_
_entity.id
_entity.type
_entity.pdbx_description
1 polymer ?
#
loop_
_entity_poly.entity_id
_entity_poly.type
_entity_poly.pdbx_seq_one_letter_code
_entity_poly.pdbx_strand_id
1 'polypeptide(L)'
;MICVLTPPFVVAASVLTCLKDKPRKGEKLTLSPSGTLAAITDSLGLIMLLDTQALVVVRLEKGYRDASCLFMEMLINNDNPGSHSSYHEPVKSDYCLCLAIHAPRKGIVEVWQMRTGGRILGGSVWERE
;
A
#
# COMPACT_ATOMS: atom_id res chain seq x y z
N MET A 1 9.26 17.64 -32.98
CA MET A 1 10.60 17.04 -32.83
C MET A 1 10.41 15.66 -32.24
N ILE A 2 10.56 14.66 -33.13
CA ILE A 2 10.84 13.23 -32.90
C ILE A 2 9.76 12.38 -32.17
N CYS A 3 9.19 11.48 -32.98
CA CYS A 3 8.37 10.32 -32.65
C CYS A 3 9.18 9.19 -31.98
N VAL A 4 8.54 8.02 -31.84
CA VAL A 4 9.02 6.67 -31.47
C VAL A 4 9.12 6.43 -29.95
N LEU A 5 8.42 5.48 -29.30
CA LEU A 5 8.05 4.11 -29.68
C LEU A 5 6.67 3.69 -29.14
N THR A 6 5.88 3.05 -29.99
CA THR A 6 4.69 2.24 -29.68
C THR A 6 5.06 0.91 -29.01
N PRO A 7 4.29 0.42 -28.02
CA PRO A 7 4.12 -1.00 -27.73
C PRO A 7 2.86 -1.57 -28.43
N PRO A 8 2.83 -2.88 -28.75
CA PRO A 8 1.81 -3.49 -29.60
C PRO A 8 0.59 -3.91 -28.78
N PHE A 9 -0.18 -2.94 -28.31
CA PHE A 9 -1.53 -3.15 -27.79
C PHE A 9 -2.12 -1.77 -27.48
N VAL A 10 -2.58 -1.08 -28.52
CA VAL A 10 -3.56 0.00 -28.30
C VAL A 10 -4.71 -0.36 -29.20
N VAL A 11 -5.64 -1.14 -28.64
CA VAL A 11 -6.98 -1.24 -29.22
C VAL A 11 -7.52 0.19 -29.22
N ALA A 12 -7.84 0.71 -30.40
CA ALA A 12 -8.51 1.99 -30.52
C ALA A 12 -9.85 1.90 -29.78
N ALA A 13 -9.88 2.41 -28.55
CA ALA A 13 -11.11 2.61 -27.82
C ALA A 13 -11.90 3.67 -28.60
N SER A 14 -12.91 3.21 -29.34
CA SER A 14 -13.86 4.09 -30.01
C SER A 14 -14.51 4.99 -28.96
N VAL A 15 -14.72 6.28 -29.28
CA VAL A 15 -15.46 7.22 -28.42
C VAL A 15 -16.89 6.71 -28.09
N LEU A 16 -17.38 5.73 -28.85
CA LEU A 16 -18.62 4.99 -28.63
C LEU A 16 -18.60 4.01 -27.43
N THR A 17 -17.44 3.69 -26.86
CA THR A 17 -17.32 2.84 -25.66
C THR A 17 -16.92 3.64 -24.42
N CYS A 18 -17.29 4.92 -24.33
CA CYS A 18 -17.34 5.60 -23.05
C CYS A 18 -18.37 4.91 -22.16
N LEU A 19 -17.95 3.80 -21.54
CA LEU A 19 -18.68 3.17 -20.46
C LEU A 19 -18.82 4.27 -19.41
N LYS A 20 -20.05 4.71 -19.20
CA LYS A 20 -20.38 5.78 -18.25
C LYS A 20 -20.21 5.19 -16.86
N ASP A 21 -18.95 5.02 -16.46
CA ASP A 21 -18.58 4.54 -15.14
C ASP A 21 -19.17 5.53 -14.15
N LYS A 22 -19.89 4.99 -13.16
CA LYS A 22 -20.36 5.80 -12.05
C LYS A 22 -19.15 6.51 -11.41
N PRO A 23 -19.32 7.74 -10.90
CA PRO A 23 -18.24 8.43 -10.22
C PRO A 23 -17.67 7.49 -9.15
N ARG A 24 -16.35 7.28 -9.20
CA ARG A 24 -15.63 6.39 -8.29
C ARG A 24 -15.84 6.87 -6.86
N LYS A 25 -16.13 5.93 -5.96
CA LYS A 25 -16.41 6.23 -4.56
C LYS A 25 -15.34 5.59 -3.71
N GLY A 26 -14.59 6.42 -2.98
CA GLY A 26 -13.80 5.93 -1.85
C GLY A 26 -14.74 5.31 -0.83
N GLU A 27 -14.53 4.05 -0.51
CA GLU A 27 -15.38 3.29 0.41
C GLU A 27 -14.84 3.36 1.84
N LYS A 28 -13.51 3.29 1.99
CA LYS A 28 -12.83 3.30 3.29
C LYS A 28 -11.61 4.20 3.23
N LEU A 29 -11.37 4.92 4.32
CA LEU A 29 -10.20 5.75 4.54
C LEU A 29 -9.58 5.38 5.88
N THR A 30 -8.30 5.07 5.88
CA THR A 30 -7.51 4.79 7.08
C THR A 30 -6.38 5.80 7.17
N LEU A 31 -6.21 6.45 8.32
CA LEU A 31 -5.10 7.35 8.59
C LEU A 31 -3.96 6.62 9.30
N SER A 32 -2.74 7.00 8.98
CA SER A 32 -1.56 6.65 9.79
C SER A 32 -1.66 7.27 11.20
N PRO A 33 -1.00 6.70 12.22
CA PRO A 33 -1.01 7.27 13.58
C PRO A 33 -0.53 8.72 13.65
N SER A 34 0.44 9.09 12.80
CA SER A 34 0.94 10.47 12.68
C SER A 34 0.04 11.37 11.83
N GLY A 35 -0.97 10.82 11.16
CA GLY A 35 -1.84 11.52 10.24
C GLY A 35 -1.19 11.96 8.93
N THR A 36 0.09 11.65 8.69
CA THR A 36 0.87 12.11 7.51
C THR A 36 0.61 11.31 6.24
N LEU A 37 0.10 10.09 6.40
CA LEU A 37 -0.34 9.22 5.30
C LEU A 37 -1.80 8.79 5.51
N ALA A 38 -2.50 8.62 4.41
CA ALA A 38 -3.84 8.03 4.36
C ALA A 38 -3.90 6.93 3.30
N ALA A 39 -4.54 5.81 3.61
CA ALA A 39 -4.86 4.77 2.65
C ALA A 39 -6.36 4.83 2.33
N ILE A 40 -6.71 4.91 1.06
CA ILE A 40 -8.09 4.98 0.59
C ILE A 40 -8.35 3.79 -0.31
N THR A 41 -9.44 3.05 -0.05
CA THR A 41 -9.89 1.98 -0.94
C THR A 41 -11.09 2.44 -1.76
N ASP A 42 -11.08 2.16 -3.07
CA ASP A 42 -12.20 2.44 -3.98
C ASP A 42 -12.97 1.15 -4.30
N SER A 43 -14.25 1.32 -4.63
CA SER A 43 -15.18 0.30 -5.12
C SER A 43 -14.67 -0.56 -6.30
N LEU A 44 -13.73 -0.03 -7.09
CA LEU A 44 -13.11 -0.77 -8.22
C LEU A 44 -11.90 -1.62 -7.80
N GLY A 45 -11.55 -1.65 -6.51
CA GLY A 45 -10.40 -2.41 -6.00
C GLY A 45 -9.07 -1.72 -6.24
N LEU A 46 -9.07 -0.39 -6.17
CA LEU A 46 -7.84 0.40 -6.06
C LEU A 46 -7.55 0.71 -4.60
N ILE A 47 -6.28 0.66 -4.23
CA ILE A 47 -5.78 1.26 -2.99
C ILE A 47 -4.94 2.47 -3.37
N MET A 48 -5.31 3.63 -2.85
CA MET A 48 -4.58 4.89 -3.03
C MET A 48 -3.87 5.22 -1.73
N LEU A 49 -2.55 5.34 -1.76
CA LEU A 49 -1.79 5.89 -0.66
C LEU A 49 -1.59 7.38 -0.92
N LEU A 50 -2.10 8.21 -0.01
CA LEU A 50 -2.12 9.66 -0.07
C LEU A 50 -1.16 10.22 0.98
N ASP A 51 -0.30 11.13 0.58
CA ASP A 51 0.38 12.06 1.50
C ASP A 51 -0.62 13.17 1.86
N THR A 52 -0.96 13.27 3.15
CA THR A 52 -1.98 14.20 3.64
C THR A 52 -1.46 15.63 3.78
N GLN A 53 -0.15 15.83 3.82
CA GLN A 53 0.46 17.15 3.91
C GLN A 53 0.57 17.78 2.52
N ALA A 54 1.06 17.00 1.55
CA ALA A 54 1.18 17.44 0.17
C ALA A 54 -0.14 17.33 -0.62
N LEU A 55 -1.10 16.56 -0.11
CA LEU A 55 -2.35 16.19 -0.79
C LEU A 55 -2.10 15.49 -2.14
N VAL A 56 -1.05 14.68 -2.21
CA VAL A 56 -0.62 13.95 -3.42
C VAL A 56 -0.73 12.45 -3.20
N VAL A 57 -1.23 11.75 -4.23
CA VAL A 57 -1.25 10.28 -4.25
C VAL A 57 0.16 9.78 -4.54
N VAL A 58 0.79 9.15 -3.55
CA VAL A 58 2.17 8.66 -3.64
C VAL A 58 2.27 7.23 -4.19
N ARG A 59 1.20 6.45 -4.10
CA ARG A 59 1.14 5.08 -4.66
C ARG A 59 -0.29 4.67 -5.01
N LEU A 60 -0.43 3.86 -6.06
CA LEU A 60 -1.69 3.31 -6.53
C LEU A 60 -1.56 1.80 -6.77
N GLU A 61 -2.31 1.00 -6.04
CA GLU A 61 -2.31 -0.46 -6.17
C GLU A 61 -3.62 -0.96 -6.79
N LYS A 62 -3.52 -1.87 -7.75
CA LYS A 62 -4.68 -2.41 -8.48
C LYS A 62 -5.03 -3.83 -8.06
N GLY A 63 -6.31 -4.19 -8.18
CA GLY A 63 -6.78 -5.57 -7.99
C GLY A 63 -6.98 -5.95 -6.53
N TYR A 64 -7.22 -4.98 -5.65
CA TYR A 64 -7.48 -5.17 -4.23
C TYR A 64 -8.97 -4.92 -3.92
N ARG A 65 -9.87 -5.57 -4.68
CA ARG A 65 -11.32 -5.48 -4.42
C ARG A 65 -11.64 -6.00 -3.02
N ASP A 66 -12.56 -5.30 -2.35
CA ASP A 66 -12.99 -5.57 -0.98
C ASP A 66 -11.85 -5.51 0.06
N ALA A 67 -10.71 -4.89 -0.28
CA ALA A 67 -9.57 -4.82 0.63
C ALA A 67 -9.83 -3.87 1.80
N SER A 68 -9.14 -4.14 2.91
CA SER A 68 -9.12 -3.27 4.09
C SER A 68 -7.68 -2.96 4.46
N CYS A 69 -7.44 -1.71 4.85
CA CYS A 69 -6.10 -1.18 5.12
C CYS A 69 -5.97 -0.79 6.58
N LEU A 70 -4.82 -1.11 7.19
CA LEU A 70 -4.48 -0.74 8.55
C LEU A 70 -3.02 -0.24 8.61
N PHE A 71 -2.80 0.92 9.23
CA PHE A 71 -1.45 1.35 9.55
C PHE A 71 -1.02 0.78 10.89
N MET A 72 0.23 0.31 10.96
CA MET A 72 0.83 -0.25 12.17
C MET A 72 2.31 0.10 12.24
N GLU A 73 2.83 0.19 13.46
CA GLU A 73 4.27 0.35 13.71
C GLU A 73 4.88 -1.02 14.00
N MET A 74 5.96 -1.35 13.28
CA MET A 74 6.64 -2.65 13.37
C MET A 74 8.10 -2.46 13.75
N LEU A 75 8.58 -3.25 14.70
CA LEU A 75 9.96 -3.22 15.14
C LEU A 75 10.88 -3.72 14.01
N ILE A 76 11.88 -2.93 13.65
CA ILE A 76 12.92 -3.26 12.68
C ILE A 76 13.95 -4.10 13.44
N ASN A 77 13.86 -5.43 13.30
CA ASN A 77 14.84 -6.30 13.94
C ASN A 77 16.18 -6.13 13.23
N ASN A 78 17.13 -5.46 13.88
CA ASN A 78 18.51 -5.42 13.44
C ASN A 78 19.19 -6.70 13.94
N ASP A 79 19.05 -7.80 13.20
CA ASP A 79 19.71 -9.08 13.47
C ASP A 79 21.23 -8.95 13.26
N ASN A 80 21.89 -8.13 14.09
CA ASN A 80 23.34 -8.12 14.21
C ASN A 80 23.71 -9.06 15.36
N PRO A 81 24.13 -10.30 15.09
CA PRO A 81 24.37 -11.33 16.12
C PRO A 81 25.57 -11.04 17.04
N GLY A 82 26.13 -9.82 17.02
CA GLY A 82 27.26 -9.40 17.84
C GLY A 82 26.93 -8.48 19.02
N SER A 83 25.70 -7.98 19.16
CA SER A 83 25.35 -7.01 20.21
C SER A 83 24.59 -7.65 21.38
N HIS A 84 25.10 -8.75 21.90
CA HIS A 84 24.69 -9.27 23.21
C HIS A 84 25.36 -8.45 24.32
N SER A 85 24.93 -7.21 24.53
CA SER A 85 25.18 -6.51 25.79
C SER A 85 24.27 -5.29 25.95
N SER A 86 23.66 -5.22 27.14
CA SER A 86 22.86 -4.12 27.71
C SER A 86 21.37 -4.08 27.32
N TYR A 87 20.54 -3.88 28.34
CA TYR A 87 19.11 -3.61 28.27
C TYR A 87 18.85 -2.42 27.34
N HIS A 88 18.63 -2.68 26.05
CA HIS A 88 18.20 -1.66 25.10
C HIS A 88 16.67 -1.69 25.05
N GLU A 89 16.04 -0.80 25.80
CA GLU A 89 14.61 -0.51 25.62
C GLU A 89 14.41 0.02 24.19
N PRO A 90 13.50 -0.57 23.40
CA PRO A 90 13.31 -0.17 22.01
C PRO A 90 12.86 1.29 21.92
N VAL A 91 13.65 2.09 21.23
CA VAL A 91 13.40 3.53 21.04
C VAL A 91 12.52 3.71 19.80
N LYS A 92 11.80 4.84 19.68
CA LYS A 92 10.91 5.13 18.53
C LYS A 92 11.60 4.96 17.16
N SER A 93 12.93 5.13 17.08
CA SER A 93 13.73 4.89 15.87
C SER A 93 13.75 3.45 15.40
N ASP A 94 13.51 2.51 16.32
CA ASP A 94 13.55 1.07 16.07
C ASP A 94 12.26 0.58 15.41
N TYR A 95 11.26 1.44 15.27
CA TYR A 95 9.99 1.13 14.63
C TYR A 95 9.94 1.71 13.21
N CYS A 96 9.34 0.96 12.30
CA CYS A 96 8.93 1.44 10.98
C CYS A 96 7.41 1.49 10.85
N LEU A 97 6.94 2.52 10.15
CA LEU A 97 5.54 2.59 9.77
C LEU A 97 5.28 1.64 8.59
N CYS A 98 4.30 0.77 8.78
CA CYS A 98 3.85 -0.21 7.81
C CYS A 98 2.36 -0.04 7.48
N LEU A 99 2.00 -0.45 6.27
CA LEU A 99 0.62 -0.60 5.84
C LEU A 99 0.32 -2.09 5.66
N ALA A 100 -0.57 -2.62 6.50
CA ALA A 100 -1.15 -3.93 6.32
C ALA A 100 -2.36 -3.84 5.41
N ILE A 101 -2.38 -4.67 4.37
CA ILE A 101 -3.45 -4.76 3.38
C ILE A 101 -4.03 -6.16 3.44
N HIS A 102 -5.25 -6.29 3.97
CA HIS A 102 -6.02 -7.52 3.86
C HIS A 102 -6.77 -7.51 2.53
N ALA A 103 -6.52 -8.49 1.67
CA ALA A 103 -7.13 -8.62 0.35
C ALA A 103 -7.94 -9.93 0.25
N PRO A 104 -9.23 -9.94 0.69
CA PRO A 104 -10.03 -11.16 0.79
C PRO A 104 -10.13 -11.93 -0.52
N ARG A 105 -10.29 -11.21 -1.64
CA ARG A 105 -10.42 -11.81 -2.98
C ARG A 105 -9.17 -12.52 -3.47
N LYS A 106 -8.01 -12.14 -2.95
CA LYS A 106 -6.72 -12.76 -3.24
C LYS A 106 -6.34 -13.81 -2.19
N GLY A 107 -7.03 -13.85 -1.05
CA GLY A 107 -6.68 -14.73 0.07
C GLY A 107 -5.34 -14.39 0.74
N ILE A 108 -4.91 -13.13 0.67
CA ILE A 108 -3.60 -12.69 1.19
C ILE A 108 -3.73 -11.50 2.14
N VAL A 109 -2.74 -11.39 3.03
CA VAL A 109 -2.43 -10.18 3.80
C VAL A 109 -1.03 -9.76 3.42
N GLU A 110 -0.87 -8.54 2.91
CA GLU A 110 0.44 -7.97 2.58
C GLU A 110 0.84 -6.88 3.56
N VAL A 111 2.12 -6.82 3.92
CA VAL A 111 2.66 -5.78 4.78
C VAL A 111 3.74 -4.99 4.04
N TRP A 112 3.51 -3.69 3.90
CA TRP A 112 4.34 -2.78 3.13
C TRP A 112 5.02 -1.76 4.05
N GLN A 113 6.33 -1.56 3.92
CA GLN A 113 7.04 -0.48 4.63
C GLN A 113 6.80 0.85 3.92
N MET A 114 6.42 1.90 4.65
CA MET A 114 6.17 3.20 4.04
C MET A 114 7.47 3.98 3.72
N ARG A 115 8.52 3.81 4.52
CA ARG A 115 9.76 4.62 4.42
C ARG A 115 10.73 4.17 3.31
N THR A 116 10.67 2.90 2.91
CA THR A 116 11.63 2.29 1.96
C THR A 116 10.94 1.79 0.68
N GLY A 117 9.61 1.84 0.60
CA GLY A 117 8.84 1.42 -0.57
C GLY A 117 8.89 -0.08 -0.91
N GLY A 118 9.76 -0.86 -0.27
CA GLY A 118 9.87 -2.32 -0.43
C GLY A 118 8.77 -3.09 0.29
N ARG A 119 8.30 -4.18 -0.34
CA ARG A 119 7.40 -5.15 0.30
C ARG A 119 8.21 -5.94 1.32
N ILE A 120 7.88 -5.85 2.61
CA ILE A 120 8.62 -6.56 3.66
C ILE A 120 8.21 -8.04 3.67
N LEU A 121 6.91 -8.30 3.52
CA LEU A 121 6.34 -9.65 3.54
C LEU A 121 5.29 -9.78 2.44
N GLY A 122 5.50 -10.76 1.57
CA GLY A 122 4.63 -11.11 0.45
C GLY A 122 4.25 -12.58 0.44
N GLY A 123 4.06 -13.15 1.63
CA GLY A 123 3.53 -14.50 1.84
C GLY A 123 2.11 -14.43 2.37
N SER A 124 1.33 -15.48 2.14
CA SER A 124 0.05 -15.73 2.81
C SER A 124 0.29 -15.82 4.32
N VAL A 125 0.24 -14.68 5.02
CA VAL A 125 0.23 -14.64 6.48
C VAL A 125 -1.20 -14.96 6.93
N TRP A 126 -1.49 -16.26 6.92
CA TRP A 126 -2.52 -16.90 7.74
C TRP A 126 -1.79 -18.03 8.48
N GLU A 127 -1.31 -17.74 9.69
CA GLU A 127 -1.24 -18.69 10.82
C GLU A 127 -0.66 -17.95 12.03
N ARG A 128 -1.51 -17.69 13.04
CA ARG A 128 -1.30 -18.14 14.42
C ARG A 128 -2.48 -17.71 15.30
N GLU A 129 -3.18 -18.74 15.77
CA GLU A 129 -4.00 -18.92 17.00
C GLU A 129 -4.96 -17.80 17.43
#